data_AF-A0A1H0I8A7-F1
#
_entry.id   AF-A0A1H0I8A7-F1
#
_cell.length_a   1.000
_cell.length_b   1.000
_cell.length_c   1.000
_cell.angle_alpha   90.00
_cell.angle_beta   90.00
_cell.angle_gamma   90.00
#
_symmetry.space_group_name_H-M   'P 1'
#
loop_
_entity.id
_entity.type
_entity.pdbx_description
1 polymer ?
#
loop_
_entity_poly.entity_id
_entity_poly.type
_entity_poly.pdbx_seq_one_letter_code
_entity_poly.pdbx_strand_id
1 'polypeptide(L)'
;MEWKKIEKDSRALQEKQTAYMAELIEKLNDLFSTDTSEQDQLSCVNSTIFGKVAELQKLQLQASNNSKEQFATSPDLPHELQNAIMESFDAHTSMSTRALNSPIVLRGMLDVLLNYSGLHEALRARAA
;
A
#
# COMPACT_ATOMS: atom_id res chain seq x y z
N MET A 1 1.20 38.58 -8.96
CA MET A 1 2.48 38.06 -8.44
C MET A 1 2.29 36.84 -7.52
N GLU A 2 1.12 36.67 -6.90
CA GLU A 2 0.81 35.56 -5.98
C GLU A 2 0.57 34.21 -6.68
N TRP A 3 -0.13 34.19 -7.84
CA TRP A 3 -0.40 32.96 -8.60
C TRP A 3 0.85 32.24 -9.12
N LYS A 4 1.87 32.99 -9.55
CA LYS A 4 3.17 32.42 -9.97
C LYS A 4 3.94 31.78 -8.80
N LYS A 5 3.72 32.26 -7.57
CA LYS A 5 4.31 31.67 -6.36
C LYS A 5 3.60 30.37 -6.00
N ILE A 6 2.27 30.34 -6.03
CA ILE A 6 1.46 29.13 -5.80
C ILE A 6 1.81 28.03 -6.82
N GLU A 7 1.94 28.39 -8.10
CA GLU A 7 2.31 27.44 -9.16
C GLU A 7 3.73 26.87 -8.96
N LYS A 8 4.69 27.72 -8.57
CA LYS A 8 6.06 27.31 -8.25
C LYS A 8 6.10 26.39 -7.02
N ASP A 9 5.36 26.73 -5.96
CA ASP A 9 5.30 25.95 -4.73
C ASP A 9 4.61 24.60 -4.96
N SER A 10 3.53 24.57 -5.77
CA SER A 10 2.86 23.34 -6.20
C SER A 10 3.76 22.44 -7.04
N ARG A 11 4.52 23.02 -7.98
CA ARG A 11 5.47 22.28 -8.80
C ARG A 11 6.62 21.71 -7.96
N ALA A 12 7.17 22.49 -7.05
CA ALA A 12 8.24 22.03 -6.16
C ALA A 12 7.75 20.90 -5.22
N LEU A 13 6.49 20.96 -4.77
CA LEU A 13 5.86 19.87 -4.03
C LEU A 13 5.72 18.60 -4.89
N GLN A 14 5.23 18.76 -6.12
CA GLN A 14 5.07 17.65 -7.06
C GLN A 14 6.41 17.00 -7.40
N GLU A 15 7.46 17.78 -7.67
CA GLU A 15 8.81 17.27 -7.95
C GLU A 15 9.37 16.47 -6.76
N LYS A 16 9.17 16.95 -5.52
CA LYS A 16 9.56 16.21 -4.31
C LYS A 16 8.79 14.90 -4.13
N GLN A 17 7.47 14.93 -4.38
CA GLN A 17 6.64 13.72 -4.31
C GLN A 17 7.06 12.69 -5.35
N THR A 18 7.31 13.13 -6.59
CA THR A 18 7.79 12.25 -7.66
C THR A 18 9.14 11.64 -7.32
N ALA A 19 10.10 12.42 -6.82
CA ALA A 19 11.41 11.91 -6.42
C ALA A 19 11.31 10.87 -5.29
N TYR A 20 10.47 11.14 -4.28
CA TYR A 20 10.23 10.19 -3.20
C TYR A 20 9.57 8.89 -3.69
N MET A 21 8.58 8.98 -4.58
CA MET A 21 7.94 7.81 -5.17
C MET A 21 8.93 6.97 -6.00
N ALA A 22 9.79 7.62 -6.79
CA ALA A 22 10.82 6.93 -7.57
C ALA A 22 11.79 6.17 -6.67
N GLU A 23 12.28 6.80 -5.59
CA GLU A 23 13.18 6.14 -4.62
C GLU A 23 12.48 4.96 -3.92
N LEU A 24 11.21 5.12 -3.55
CA LEU A 24 10.43 4.05 -2.92
C LEU A 24 10.29 2.85 -3.87
N ILE A 25 9.91 3.08 -5.12
CA ILE A 25 9.76 2.04 -6.14
C ILE A 25 11.10 1.33 -6.36
N GLU A 26 12.20 2.07 -6.47
CA GLU A 26 13.55 1.49 -6.60
C GLU A 26 13.86 0.54 -5.43
N LYS A 27 13.62 0.96 -4.19
CA LYS A 27 13.81 0.11 -3.01
C LYS A 27 12.92 -1.12 -3.00
N LEU A 28 11.69 -1.04 -3.49
CA LEU A 28 10.77 -2.17 -3.56
C LEU A 28 11.20 -3.18 -4.64
N ASN A 29 11.65 -2.69 -5.79
CA ASN A 29 12.18 -3.52 -6.87
C ASN A 29 13.43 -4.29 -6.43
N ASP A 30 14.32 -3.66 -5.66
CA ASP A 30 15.49 -4.33 -5.07
C ASP A 30 15.11 -5.47 -4.10
N LEU A 31 13.96 -5.34 -3.41
CA LEU A 31 13.48 -6.34 -2.45
C LEU A 31 12.72 -7.50 -3.10
N PHE A 32 11.89 -7.24 -4.11
CA PHE A 32 10.91 -8.20 -4.63
C PHE A 32 11.17 -8.68 -6.07
N SER A 33 12.25 -8.23 -6.70
CA SER A 33 12.55 -8.43 -8.13
C SER A 33 11.52 -7.83 -9.08
N THR A 34 11.86 -7.81 -10.38
CA THR A 34 10.98 -7.33 -11.45
C THR A 34 9.88 -8.32 -11.85
N ASP A 35 9.78 -9.48 -11.17
CA ASP A 35 8.77 -10.50 -11.47
C ASP A 35 7.37 -10.10 -10.97
N THR A 36 7.28 -9.09 -10.11
CA THR A 36 6.04 -8.48 -9.62
C THR A 36 5.91 -7.04 -10.13
N SER A 37 4.68 -6.56 -10.32
CA SER A 37 4.48 -5.18 -10.77
C SER A 37 4.76 -4.19 -9.64
N GLU A 38 5.26 -2.99 -9.98
CA GLU A 38 5.47 -1.91 -9.01
C GLU A 38 4.21 -1.61 -8.19
N GLN A 39 3.04 -1.67 -8.85
CA GLN A 39 1.74 -1.47 -8.20
C GLN A 39 1.43 -2.55 -7.18
N ASP A 40 1.76 -3.82 -7.46
CA ASP A 40 1.55 -4.93 -6.53
C ASP A 40 2.48 -4.80 -5.32
N GLN A 41 3.75 -4.45 -5.56
CA GLN A 41 4.72 -4.22 -4.48
C GLN A 41 4.29 -3.06 -3.58
N LEU A 42 3.89 -1.93 -4.17
CA LEU A 42 3.39 -0.76 -3.43
C LEU A 42 2.12 -1.08 -2.63
N SER A 43 1.17 -1.79 -3.24
CA SER A 43 -0.06 -2.20 -2.57
C SER A 43 0.24 -3.13 -1.38
N CYS A 44 1.14 -4.10 -1.58
CA CYS A 44 1.55 -5.05 -0.55
C CYS A 44 2.20 -4.35 0.65
N VAL A 45 3.26 -3.55 0.42
CA VAL A 45 4.06 -2.97 1.50
C VAL A 45 3.41 -1.72 2.09
N ASN A 46 3.09 -0.73 1.26
CA ASN A 46 2.71 0.61 1.72
C ASN A 46 1.21 0.77 2.00
N SER A 47 0.37 -0.21 1.62
CA SER A 47 -1.06 -0.20 1.97
C SER A 47 -1.38 -1.30 2.96
N THR A 48 -1.25 -2.58 2.56
CA THR A 48 -1.73 -3.69 3.37
C THR A 48 -0.85 -3.97 4.60
N ILE A 49 0.45 -4.18 4.41
CA ILE A 49 1.37 -4.47 5.53
C ILE A 49 1.50 -3.24 6.43
N PHE A 50 1.70 -2.05 5.85
CA PHE A 50 1.75 -0.80 6.60
C PHE A 50 0.50 -0.60 7.47
N GLY A 51 -0.70 -0.77 6.90
CA GLY A 51 -1.95 -0.61 7.64
C GLY A 51 -2.04 -1.56 8.84
N LYS A 52 -1.73 -2.85 8.63
CA LYS A 52 -1.72 -3.84 9.71
C LYS A 52 -0.74 -3.49 10.83
N VAL A 53 0.51 -3.14 10.49
CA VAL A 53 1.52 -2.77 11.48
C VAL A 53 1.13 -1.49 12.23
N ALA A 54 0.52 -0.52 11.53
CA ALA A 54 0.09 0.75 12.11
C ALA A 54 -1.06 0.59 13.12
N GLU A 55 -1.88 -0.45 13.01
CA GLU A 55 -2.99 -0.75 13.93
C GLU A 55 -2.52 -1.34 15.28
N LEU A 56 -1.27 -1.80 15.37
CA LEU A 56 -0.75 -2.45 16.57
C LEU A 56 -0.49 -1.43 17.69
N GLN A 57 -1.38 -1.40 18.69
CA GLN A 57 -1.30 -0.49 19.84
C GLN A 57 0.06 -0.51 20.55
N LYS A 58 0.69 -1.68 20.63
CA LYS A 58 2.03 -1.84 21.21
C LYS A 58 3.07 -1.03 20.44
N LEU A 59 3.07 -1.11 19.11
CA LEU A 59 4.00 -0.34 18.27
C LEU A 59 3.67 1.14 18.28
N GLN A 60 2.38 1.51 18.33
CA GLN A 60 1.98 2.91 18.50
C GLN A 60 2.54 3.50 19.80
N LEU A 61 2.44 2.78 20.93
CA LEU A 61 2.97 3.22 22.21
C LEU A 61 4.51 3.28 22.20
N GLN A 62 5.18 2.34 21.52
CA GLN A 62 6.63 2.39 21.36
C GLN A 62 7.04 3.60 20.52
N ALA A 63 6.36 3.85 19.40
CA ALA A 63 6.64 4.99 18.54
C ALA A 63 6.37 6.34 19.22
N SER A 64 5.35 6.43 20.08
CA SER A 64 5.04 7.68 20.80
C SER A 64 6.05 8.01 21.90
N ASN A 65 6.72 6.99 22.46
CA ASN A 65 7.61 7.13 23.60
C ASN A 65 9.11 7.13 23.25
N ASN A 66 9.46 6.90 21.98
CA ASN A 66 10.85 6.73 21.54
C ASN A 66 11.12 7.58 20.30
N SER A 67 12.37 7.99 20.09
CA SER A 67 12.80 8.53 18.80
C SER A 67 12.68 7.47 17.70
N LYS A 68 12.73 7.87 16.43
CA LYS A 68 12.69 6.91 15.32
C LYS A 68 13.84 5.90 15.38
N GLU A 69 15.03 6.38 15.74
CA GLU A 69 16.25 5.55 15.87
C GLU A 69 16.08 4.52 16.99
N GLN A 70 15.51 4.93 18.13
CA GLN A 70 15.23 4.03 19.25
C GLN A 70 14.12 3.03 18.90
N PHE A 71 13.02 3.49 18.28
CA PHE A 71 11.94 2.62 17.83
C PHE A 71 12.42 1.57 16.82
N ALA A 72 13.32 1.93 15.91
CA ALA A 72 13.93 1.00 14.96
C ALA A 72 14.76 -0.11 15.63
N THR A 73 15.16 0.07 16.90
CA THR A 73 15.84 -0.97 17.70
C THR A 73 14.86 -1.81 18.54
N SER A 74 13.55 -1.59 18.42
CA SER A 74 12.55 -2.37 19.15
C SER A 74 12.65 -3.85 18.81
N PRO A 75 12.76 -4.75 19.80
CA PRO A 75 12.74 -6.19 19.55
C PRO A 75 11.39 -6.69 19.04
N ASP A 76 10.32 -5.92 19.26
CA ASP A 76 8.96 -6.29 18.87
C ASP A 76 8.67 -5.95 17.40
N LEU A 77 9.26 -4.86 16.89
CA LEU A 77 8.97 -4.36 15.55
C LEU A 77 9.20 -5.42 14.43
N PRO A 78 10.31 -6.17 14.40
CA PRO A 78 10.51 -7.23 13.40
C PRO A 78 9.49 -8.37 13.52
N HIS A 79 9.15 -8.77 14.75
CA HIS A 79 8.20 -9.85 15.01
C HIS A 79 6.78 -9.46 14.58
N GLU A 80 6.34 -8.27 14.95
CA GLU A 80 5.04 -7.73 14.56
C GLU A 80 4.94 -7.51 13.05
N LEU A 81 6.02 -7.08 12.39
CA LEU A 81 6.08 -7.02 10.93
C LEU A 81 5.89 -8.41 10.30
N GLN A 82 6.58 -9.43 10.80
CA GLN A 82 6.43 -10.80 10.32
C GLN A 82 5.01 -11.32 10.52
N ASN A 83 4.39 -11.05 11.68
CA ASN A 83 3.00 -11.42 11.95
C ASN A 83 2.04 -10.73 11.00
N ALA A 84 2.20 -9.43 10.76
CA ALA A 84 1.39 -8.68 9.80
C ALA A 84 1.46 -9.27 8.38
N ILE A 85 2.65 -9.73 7.96
CA ILE A 85 2.84 -10.42 6.68
C ILE A 85 2.05 -11.75 6.66
N MET A 86 2.17 -12.57 7.70
CA MET A 86 1.44 -13.86 7.79
C MET A 86 -0.08 -13.65 7.78
N GLU A 87 -0.59 -12.73 8.58
CA GLU A 87 -2.03 -12.44 8.61
C GLU A 87 -2.55 -11.87 7.29
N SER A 88 -1.75 -11.02 6.63
CA SER A 88 -2.09 -10.50 5.29
C SER A 88 -2.20 -11.65 4.30
N PHE A 89 -1.23 -12.56 4.30
CA PHE A 89 -1.23 -13.73 3.45
C PHE A 89 -2.43 -14.64 3.71
N ASP A 90 -2.75 -14.92 4.97
CA ASP A 90 -3.89 -15.76 5.35
C ASP A 90 -5.23 -15.13 4.92
N ALA A 91 -5.38 -13.81 5.14
CA ALA A 91 -6.56 -13.08 4.72
C ALA A 91 -6.73 -13.10 3.18
N HIS A 92 -5.66 -12.79 2.43
CA HIS A 92 -5.68 -12.81 0.97
C HIS A 92 -5.96 -14.20 0.41
N THR A 93 -5.34 -15.24 0.97
CA THR A 93 -5.59 -16.62 0.57
C THR A 93 -7.04 -17.00 0.84
N SER A 94 -7.56 -16.73 2.03
CA SER A 94 -8.95 -17.03 2.41
C SER A 94 -9.97 -16.33 1.49
N MET A 95 -9.80 -15.03 1.24
CA MET A 95 -10.67 -14.27 0.33
C MET A 95 -10.62 -14.82 -1.10
N SER A 96 -9.41 -15.09 -1.61
CA SER A 96 -9.21 -15.58 -2.98
C SER A 96 -9.78 -16.99 -3.15
N THR A 97 -9.52 -17.89 -2.21
CA THR A 97 -10.09 -19.24 -2.20
C THR A 97 -11.62 -19.19 -2.16
N ARG A 98 -12.22 -18.30 -1.35
CA ARG A 98 -13.68 -18.15 -1.31
C ARG A 98 -14.23 -17.64 -2.64
N ALA A 99 -13.60 -16.64 -3.24
CA ALA A 99 -14.01 -16.08 -4.52
C ALA A 99 -13.95 -17.14 -5.65
N LEU A 100 -12.87 -17.93 -5.69
CA LEU A 100 -12.66 -18.96 -6.71
C LEU A 100 -13.62 -20.15 -6.56
N ASN A 101 -14.01 -20.49 -5.33
CA ASN A 101 -14.86 -21.66 -5.05
C ASN A 101 -16.35 -21.34 -4.88
N SER A 102 -16.77 -20.07 -5.02
CA SER A 102 -18.17 -19.66 -4.85
C SER A 102 -18.62 -18.72 -5.97
N PRO A 103 -19.50 -19.18 -6.89
CA PRO A 103 -20.06 -18.32 -7.93
C PRO A 103 -20.81 -17.10 -7.38
N ILE A 104 -21.42 -17.22 -6.20
CA ILE A 104 -22.12 -16.11 -5.54
C ILE A 104 -21.13 -15.03 -5.11
N VAL A 105 -20.01 -15.41 -4.50
CA VAL A 105 -18.98 -14.46 -4.06
C VAL A 105 -18.30 -13.82 -5.26
N LEU A 106 -17.95 -14.60 -6.29
CA LEU A 106 -17.38 -14.07 -7.53
C LEU A 106 -18.31 -13.03 -8.18
N ARG A 107 -19.62 -13.33 -8.27
CA ARG A 107 -20.61 -12.39 -8.81
C ARG A 107 -20.74 -11.13 -7.95
N GLY A 108 -20.68 -11.27 -6.63
CA GLY A 108 -20.64 -10.12 -5.72
C GLY A 108 -19.41 -9.23 -5.93
N MET A 109 -18.23 -9.81 -6.14
CA MET A 109 -17.02 -9.04 -6.45
C MET A 109 -17.13 -8.30 -7.79
N LEU A 110 -17.68 -8.93 -8.82
CA LEU A 110 -17.95 -8.28 -10.11
C LEU A 110 -18.91 -7.09 -9.96
N ASP A 111 -19.97 -7.25 -9.14
CA ASP A 111 -20.91 -6.18 -8.84
C ASP A 111 -20.23 -4.98 -8.16
N VAL A 112 -19.38 -5.24 -7.16
CA VAL A 112 -18.57 -4.21 -6.50
C VAL A 112 -17.70 -3.46 -7.52
N LEU A 113 -16.98 -4.19 -8.38
CA LEU A 113 -16.10 -3.59 -9.37
C LEU A 113 -16.83 -2.70 -10.38
N LEU A 114 -17.99 -3.14 -10.86
CA LEU A 114 -18.76 -2.44 -11.89
C LEU A 114 -19.54 -1.26 -11.32
N ASN A 115 -20.13 -1.40 -10.13
CA ASN A 115 -21.09 -0.44 -9.61
C ASN A 115 -20.51 0.49 -8.53
N TYR A 116 -19.40 0.13 -7.89
CA TYR A 116 -18.83 0.88 -6.76
C TYR A 116 -17.36 1.27 -6.95
N SER A 117 -16.61 0.54 -7.79
CA SER A 117 -15.18 0.80 -8.02
C SER A 117 -14.86 1.44 -9.37
N GLY A 118 -15.85 1.66 -10.25
CA GLY A 118 -15.66 2.35 -11.53
C GLY A 118 -14.72 1.60 -12.49
N LEU A 119 -14.76 0.26 -12.49
CA LEU A 119 -13.86 -0.56 -13.30
C LEU A 119 -13.94 -0.21 -14.78
N HIS A 120 -15.15 -0.01 -15.31
CA HIS A 120 -15.36 0.27 -16.72
C HIS A 120 -14.73 1.60 -17.15
N GLU A 121 -14.90 2.66 -16.35
CA GLU A 121 -14.34 3.98 -16.59
C GLU A 121 -12.81 3.93 -16.53
N ALA A 122 -12.25 3.23 -15.54
CA ALA A 122 -10.81 3.05 -15.40
C ALA A 122 -10.20 2.30 -16.59
N LEU A 123 -10.86 1.23 -17.07
CA LEU A 123 -10.41 0.48 -18.25
C LEU A 123 -10.45 1.37 -19.51
N ARG A 124 -11.52 2.15 -19.70
CA ARG A 124 -11.62 3.08 -20.84
C ARG A 124 -10.54 4.16 -20.81
N ALA A 125 -10.25 4.72 -19.64
CA ALA A 125 -9.23 5.76 -19.49
C ALA A 125 -7.82 5.25 -19.82
N ARG A 126 -7.52 3.97 -19.57
CA ARG A 126 -6.22 3.35 -19.88
C ARG A 126 -6.06 2.94 -21.34
N ALA A 127 -7.17 2.72 -22.04
CA ALA A 127 -7.16 2.34 -23.44
C ALA A 127 -7.09 3.54 -24.41
N ALA A 128 -7.33 4.76 -23.90
CA ALA A 128 -7.27 6.01 -24.64
C ALA A 128 -5.86 6.62 -24.61
#